data_AF-A0A8T6MFC8-F1
#
_entry.id   AF-A0A8T6MFC8-F1
#
_cell.length_a   1.000
_cell.length_b   1.000
_cell.length_c   1.000
_cell.angle_alpha   90.00
_cell.angle_beta   90.00
_cell.angle_gamma   90.00
#
_symmetry.space_group_name_H-M   'P 1'
#
loop_
_entity.id
_entity.type
_entity.pdbx_description
1 polymer ?
#
loop_
_entity_poly.entity_id
_entity_poly.type
_entity_poly.pdbx_seq_one_letter_code
_entity_poly.pdbx_strand_id
1 'polypeptide(L)'
;SIPDLSSNTALTQFQCHNNQLTGIAVDFGVPNKTFIFNALNNQLTEVAINGILTAFDRDVTVSGGKIIINGAGNAAPTGAGLTAKTNMIAKGWTVSTN
;
A
#
# COMPACT_ATOMS: atom_id res chain seq x y z
N SER A 1 -2.17 -13.57 2.44
CA SER A 1 -2.54 -12.26 1.87
C SER A 1 -2.52 -11.21 2.96
N ILE A 2 -2.47 -9.92 2.60
CA ILE A 2 -2.60 -8.80 3.54
C ILE A 2 -4.09 -8.63 3.89
N PRO A 3 -4.47 -8.59 5.19
CA PRO A 3 -5.86 -8.41 5.59
C PRO A 3 -6.33 -6.97 5.34
N ASP A 4 -7.64 -6.75 5.33
CA ASP A 4 -8.20 -5.39 5.37
C ASP A 4 -7.78 -4.68 6.68
N LEU A 5 -7.40 -3.40 6.57
CA LEU A 5 -6.93 -2.57 7.68
C LEU A 5 -7.89 -1.40 7.98
N SER A 6 -8.98 -1.26 7.22
CA SER A 6 -9.91 -0.12 7.26
C SER A 6 -10.42 0.21 8.68
N SER A 7 -10.69 -0.84 9.48
CA SER A 7 -11.26 -0.72 10.83
C SER A 7 -10.22 -0.39 11.91
N ASN A 8 -8.93 -0.46 11.60
CA ASN A 8 -7.87 -0.25 12.59
C ASN A 8 -7.51 1.23 12.75
N THR A 9 -8.45 2.05 13.22
CA THR A 9 -8.34 3.51 13.34
C THR A 9 -7.22 4.00 14.26
N ALA A 10 -6.67 3.16 15.15
CA ALA A 10 -5.52 3.46 16.01
C ALA A 10 -4.14 2.96 15.50
N LEU A 11 -4.09 2.07 14.49
CA LEU A 11 -2.87 1.57 13.83
C LEU A 11 -1.88 2.65 13.38
N THR A 12 -0.69 2.73 13.95
CA THR A 12 0.33 3.71 13.52
C THR A 12 1.36 3.13 12.56
N GLN A 13 1.44 1.79 12.49
CA GLN A 13 2.34 1.06 11.62
C GLN A 13 1.75 -0.33 11.28
N PHE A 14 1.96 -0.78 10.05
CA PHE A 14 1.70 -2.15 9.60
C PHE A 14 2.96 -2.69 8.94
N GLN A 15 3.53 -3.76 9.50
CA GLN A 15 4.80 -4.35 9.07
C GLN A 15 4.57 -5.81 8.67
N CYS A 16 4.78 -6.12 7.39
CA CYS A 16 4.72 -7.48 6.84
C CYS A 16 5.83 -7.74 5.83
N HIS A 17 6.95 -7.02 5.94
CA HIS A 17 8.09 -7.15 5.05
C HIS A 17 8.77 -8.53 5.18
N ASN A 18 9.53 -8.94 4.15
CA ASN A 18 10.27 -10.21 4.08
C ASN A 18 9.38 -11.45 4.30
N ASN A 19 8.28 -11.52 3.54
CA ASN A 19 7.37 -12.66 3.58
C ASN A 19 7.12 -13.19 2.16
N GLN A 20 6.17 -14.12 2.03
CA GLN A 20 5.78 -14.73 0.76
C GLN A 20 4.34 -14.36 0.38
N LEU A 21 3.89 -13.16 0.77
CA LEU A 21 2.51 -12.73 0.52
C LEU A 21 2.33 -12.43 -0.97
N THR A 22 1.25 -12.95 -1.55
CA THR A 22 0.95 -12.84 -2.99
C THR A 22 -0.20 -11.89 -3.33
N GLY A 23 -0.97 -11.47 -2.33
CA GLY A 23 -2.19 -10.69 -2.53
C GLY A 23 -2.71 -9.98 -1.29
N ILE A 24 -3.86 -9.35 -1.45
CA ILE A 24 -4.60 -8.59 -0.43
C ILE A 24 -6.01 -9.16 -0.25
N ALA A 25 -6.75 -8.73 0.79
CA ALA A 25 -8.17 -9.04 0.96
C ALA A 25 -9.01 -8.47 -0.20
N VAL A 26 -10.15 -9.11 -0.51
CA VAL A 26 -11.03 -8.73 -1.64
C VAL A 26 -11.53 -7.28 -1.53
N ASP A 27 -11.84 -6.82 -0.32
CA ASP A 27 -12.28 -5.45 -0.01
C ASP A 27 -11.21 -4.69 0.78
N PHE A 28 -9.96 -4.75 0.33
CA PHE A 28 -8.85 -4.10 1.02
C PHE A 28 -9.05 -2.58 1.13
N GLY A 29 -9.03 -2.08 2.37
CA GLY A 29 -9.02 -0.69 2.73
C GLY A 29 -7.94 -0.37 3.77
N VAL A 30 -7.70 0.92 3.94
CA VAL A 30 -6.73 1.44 4.90
C VAL A 30 -7.36 2.53 5.76
N PRO A 31 -6.88 2.74 6.99
CA PRO A 31 -7.45 3.78 7.83
C PRO A 31 -7.01 5.17 7.34
N ASN A 32 -7.92 6.15 7.33
CA ASN A 32 -7.64 7.53 6.91
C ASN A 32 -6.81 8.28 7.96
N LYS A 33 -5.49 8.03 7.97
CA LYS A 33 -4.51 8.70 8.83
C LYS A 33 -3.10 8.54 8.29
N THR A 34 -2.17 9.22 8.94
CA THR A 34 -0.74 9.06 8.71
C THR A 34 -0.23 7.80 9.41
N PHE A 35 0.38 6.88 8.66
CA PHE A 35 1.03 5.69 9.22
C PHE A 35 2.11 5.14 8.27
N ILE A 36 2.86 4.14 8.75
CA ILE A 36 3.85 3.42 7.94
C ILE A 36 3.25 2.07 7.51
N PHE A 37 3.11 1.86 6.21
CA PHE A 37 2.76 0.57 5.62
C PHE A 37 3.98 -0.02 4.93
N ASN A 38 4.46 -1.16 5.44
CA ASN A 38 5.66 -1.81 4.93
C ASN A 38 5.38 -3.28 4.57
N ALA A 39 5.35 -3.54 3.26
CA ALA A 39 5.23 -4.86 2.66
C ALA A 39 6.42 -5.18 1.73
N LEU A 40 7.59 -4.59 2.02
CA LEU A 40 8.83 -4.78 1.28
C LEU A 40 9.23 -6.26 1.17
N ASN A 41 9.81 -6.67 0.05
CA ASN A 41 10.25 -8.05 -0.21
C ASN A 41 9.15 -9.09 0.09
N ASN A 42 8.13 -9.10 -0.76
CA ASN A 42 7.08 -10.12 -0.80
C ASN A 42 6.98 -10.70 -2.21
N GLN A 43 5.88 -11.38 -2.53
CA GLN A 43 5.55 -11.87 -3.87
C GLN A 43 4.25 -11.23 -4.38
N LEU A 44 3.99 -9.98 -4.00
CA LEU A 44 2.73 -9.29 -4.31
C LEU A 44 2.60 -9.13 -5.82
N THR A 45 1.53 -9.68 -6.36
CA THR A 45 1.18 -9.56 -7.78
C THR A 45 0.92 -8.10 -8.17
N GLU A 46 0.99 -7.81 -9.48
CA GLU A 46 0.65 -6.47 -10.02
C GLU A 46 -0.75 -6.03 -9.57
N VAL A 47 -1.73 -6.95 -9.60
CA VAL A 47 -3.10 -6.70 -9.12
C VAL A 47 -3.11 -6.27 -7.65
N ALA A 48 -2.34 -6.94 -6.80
CA ALA A 48 -2.26 -6.62 -5.38
C ALA A 48 -1.58 -5.26 -5.14
N ILE A 49 -0.50 -4.98 -5.87
CA ILE A 49 0.22 -3.69 -5.78
C ILE A 49 -0.68 -2.53 -6.23
N ASN A 50 -1.37 -2.69 -7.36
CA ASN A 50 -2.32 -1.71 -7.85
C ASN A 50 -3.47 -1.52 -6.85
N GLY A 51 -4.01 -2.60 -6.29
CA GLY A 51 -5.07 -2.57 -5.27
C GLY A 51 -4.65 -1.86 -3.98
N ILE A 52 -3.41 -2.04 -3.52
CA ILE A 52 -2.88 -1.30 -2.36
C ILE A 52 -2.85 0.20 -2.67
N LEU A 53 -2.25 0.60 -3.79
CA LEU A 53 -2.08 2.01 -4.14
C LEU A 53 -3.44 2.70 -4.33
N THR A 54 -4.38 2.06 -5.01
CA THR A 54 -5.73 2.62 -5.22
C THR A 54 -6.53 2.69 -3.92
N ALA A 55 -6.38 1.73 -3.00
CA ALA A 55 -7.00 1.82 -1.67
C ALA A 55 -6.46 3.02 -0.88
N PHE A 56 -5.14 3.24 -0.87
CA PHE A 56 -4.55 4.42 -0.25
C PHE A 56 -5.06 5.72 -0.90
N ASP A 57 -5.11 5.79 -2.24
CA ASP A 57 -5.58 6.99 -2.93
C ASP A 57 -7.07 7.27 -2.69
N ARG A 58 -7.88 6.23 -2.56
CA ARG A 58 -9.31 6.35 -2.25
C ARG A 58 -9.55 6.76 -0.79
N ASP A 59 -8.87 6.11 0.16
CA ASP A 59 -9.25 6.16 1.58
C ASP A 59 -8.53 7.27 2.35
N VAL A 60 -7.34 7.68 1.91
CA VAL A 60 -6.49 8.62 2.66
C VAL A 60 -6.58 10.05 2.13
N THR A 61 -6.90 10.96 3.05
CA THR A 61 -6.99 12.41 2.81
C THR A 61 -5.91 13.23 3.53
N VAL A 62 -5.10 12.62 4.39
CA VAL A 62 -4.03 13.28 5.14
C VAL A 62 -2.65 13.06 4.52
N SER A 63 -1.64 13.81 4.95
CA SER A 63 -0.26 13.75 4.44
C SER A 63 0.73 13.08 5.41
N GLY A 64 1.97 12.86 4.96
CA GLY A 64 3.11 12.50 5.81
C GLY A 64 3.32 11.01 6.08
N GLY A 65 2.52 10.12 5.46
CA GLY A 65 2.67 8.69 5.64
C GLY A 65 3.69 8.06 4.69
N LYS A 66 3.93 6.75 4.86
CA LYS A 66 4.88 5.99 4.03
C LYS A 66 4.27 4.69 3.55
N ILE A 67 4.39 4.43 2.24
CA ILE A 67 4.05 3.16 1.60
C ILE A 67 5.34 2.56 1.05
N ILE A 68 5.73 1.40 1.56
CA ILE A 68 6.95 0.69 1.17
C ILE A 68 6.55 -0.69 0.65
N ILE A 69 6.51 -0.85 -0.67
CA ILE A 69 6.05 -2.08 -1.36
C ILE A 69 7.01 -2.50 -2.48
N ASN A 70 8.23 -1.96 -2.50
CA ASN A 70 9.33 -2.39 -3.38
C ASN A 70 10.04 -3.65 -2.85
N GLY A 71 11.00 -4.16 -3.60
CA GLY A 71 11.84 -5.29 -3.21
C GLY A 71 11.70 -6.53 -4.10
N ALA A 72 12.57 -7.50 -3.88
CA ALA A 72 12.62 -8.72 -4.71
C ALA A 72 11.31 -9.51 -4.57
N GLY A 73 10.65 -9.79 -5.70
CA GLY A 73 9.42 -10.60 -5.79
C GLY A 73 8.11 -9.81 -5.93
N ASN A 74 8.04 -8.56 -5.45
CA ASN A 74 6.86 -7.71 -5.70
C ASN A 74 6.86 -7.25 -7.16
N ALA A 75 5.68 -7.19 -7.78
CA ALA A 75 5.53 -6.60 -9.11
C ALA A 75 5.65 -5.07 -9.07
N ALA A 76 6.00 -4.46 -10.20
CA ALA A 76 5.88 -3.01 -10.37
C ALA A 76 4.40 -2.61 -10.58
N PRO A 77 3.97 -1.43 -10.11
CA PRO A 77 2.62 -0.93 -10.39
C PRO A 77 2.47 -0.56 -11.87
N THR A 78 1.24 -0.66 -12.38
CA THR A 78 0.89 -0.25 -13.75
C THR A 78 -0.47 0.45 -13.78
N GLY A 79 -0.79 1.14 -14.88
CA GLY A 79 -2.10 1.77 -15.09
C GLY A 79 -2.59 2.59 -13.90
N ALA A 80 -3.74 2.22 -13.34
CA ALA A 80 -4.35 2.88 -12.19
C ALA A 80 -3.45 2.90 -10.94
N GLY A 81 -2.57 1.91 -10.75
CA GLY A 81 -1.60 1.90 -9.66
C GLY A 81 -0.56 3.02 -9.79
N LEU A 82 -0.08 3.31 -11.01
CA LEU A 82 0.84 4.43 -11.26
C LEU A 82 0.16 5.78 -11.06
N THR A 83 -1.10 5.92 -11.48
CA THR A 83 -1.92 7.10 -11.21
C THR A 83 -2.08 7.32 -9.70
N ALA A 84 -2.49 6.28 -8.97
CA ALA A 84 -2.67 6.34 -7.53
C ALA A 84 -1.35 6.64 -6.79
N LYS A 85 -0.22 6.06 -7.22
CA LYS A 85 1.12 6.41 -6.71
C LYS A 85 1.40 7.91 -6.85
N THR A 86 1.14 8.47 -8.03
CA THR A 86 1.34 9.91 -8.30
C THR A 86 0.46 10.76 -7.37
N ASN A 87 -0.81 10.40 -7.22
CA ASN A 87 -1.75 11.11 -6.34
C ASN A 87 -1.32 11.05 -4.88
N MET A 88 -0.87 9.89 -4.39
CA MET A 88 -0.37 9.74 -3.02
C MET A 88 0.89 10.58 -2.77
N ILE A 89 1.81 10.63 -3.74
CA ILE A 89 2.98 11.52 -3.65
C ILE A 89 2.54 12.99 -3.61
N ALA A 90 1.57 13.40 -4.44
CA ALA A 90 1.02 14.75 -4.42
C ALA A 90 0.32 15.09 -3.08
N LYS A 91 -0.27 14.09 -2.41
CA LYS A 91 -0.81 14.19 -1.03
C LYS A 91 0.29 14.25 0.04
N GLY A 92 1.57 14.26 -0.33
CA GLY A 92 2.69 14.36 0.60
C GLY A 92 3.05 13.03 1.28
N TRP A 93 2.71 11.89 0.67
CA TRP A 93 3.20 10.58 1.11
C TRP A 93 4.51 10.21 0.42
N THR A 94 5.36 9.46 1.12
CA THR A 94 6.50 8.79 0.49
C THR A 94 6.04 7.42 -0.01
N VAL A 95 6.21 7.15 -1.31
CA VAL A 95 5.77 5.89 -1.93
C VAL A 95 6.95 5.21 -2.63
N SER A 96 7.32 4.03 -2.17
CA SER A 96 8.39 3.19 -2.74
C SER A 96 7.79 1.94 -3.38
N THR A 97 7.96 1.83 -4.70
CA THR A 97 7.57 0.66 -5.52
C THR A 97 8.76 0.19 -6.33
N ASN A 98 8.68 -1.02 -6.90
CA ASN A 98 9.59 -1.41 -7.99
C ASN A 98 9.34 -0.56 -9.24
#